data_AF-A0A3B9NFM3-F1
#
_entry.id   AF-A0A3B9NFM3-F1
#
_cell.length_a   1.000
_cell.length_b   1.000
_cell.length_c   1.000
_cell.angle_alpha   90.00
_cell.angle_beta   90.00
_cell.angle_gamma   90.00
#
_symmetry.space_group_name_H-M   'P 1'
#
loop_
_entity.id
_entity.type
_entity.pdbx_description
1 polymer ?
#
loop_
_entity_poly.entity_id
_entity_poly.type
_entity_poly.pdbx_seq_one_letter_code
_entity_poly.pdbx_strand_id
1 'polypeptide(L)'
;MPNNNRGGYNNDQYRQSEDAKVYRNGVANQGGYAENEDNDLSDAGVMNKTNSNRLNDLLNQKENDQDRLAVAAQELKSMHLSVSEIVDLMELFIRDDNKLAFAKYAYPTCVDKQHYERVGDALSFSSTREKLVDFLKK
;
A
#
# COMPACT_ATOMS: atom_id res chain seq x y z
N MET A 1 -25.61 -60.36 -9.95
CA MET A 1 -26.53 -60.01 -8.85
C MET A 1 -25.74 -59.22 -7.81
N PRO A 2 -26.26 -58.24 -7.04
CA PRO A 2 -27.26 -57.15 -7.19
C PRO A 2 -26.56 -55.74 -7.14
N ASN A 3 -27.03 -54.69 -7.83
CA ASN A 3 -27.93 -53.61 -7.40
C ASN A 3 -27.81 -53.06 -5.95
N ASN A 4 -27.31 -51.82 -5.76
CA ASN A 4 -28.01 -50.66 -5.13
C ASN A 4 -27.06 -49.54 -4.58
N ASN A 5 -27.10 -48.39 -5.25
CA ASN A 5 -27.46 -47.05 -4.73
C ASN A 5 -26.90 -46.47 -3.41
N ARG A 6 -26.18 -45.32 -3.50
CA ARG A 6 -26.31 -44.04 -2.74
C ARG A 6 -25.01 -43.23 -2.89
N GLY A 7 -24.98 -41.92 -3.14
CA GLY A 7 -25.98 -40.86 -3.30
C GLY A 7 -25.37 -39.73 -4.16
N GLY A 8 -26.17 -38.96 -4.89
CA GLY A 8 -26.67 -37.64 -4.43
C GLY A 8 -25.53 -36.61 -4.45
N TYR A 9 -25.48 -35.57 -5.29
CA TYR A 9 -26.54 -34.61 -5.60
C TYR A 9 -26.36 -33.97 -7.02
N ASN A 10 -27.47 -33.89 -7.78
CA ASN A 10 -28.02 -32.78 -8.61
C ASN A 10 -27.02 -31.95 -9.47
N ASN A 11 -26.98 -31.96 -10.82
CA ASN A 11 -28.00 -31.62 -11.86
C ASN A 11 -28.85 -30.39 -11.51
N ASP A 12 -29.07 -29.37 -12.32
CA ASP A 12 -28.87 -29.05 -13.73
C ASP A 12 -29.08 -27.51 -13.81
N GLN A 13 -28.55 -26.83 -14.81
CA GLN A 13 -29.40 -26.29 -15.88
C GLN A 13 -28.63 -25.38 -16.86
N TYR A 14 -28.61 -25.87 -18.09
CA TYR A 14 -28.25 -25.23 -19.34
C TYR A 14 -29.19 -24.06 -19.72
N ARG A 15 -28.64 -23.05 -20.42
CA ARG A 15 -29.19 -22.42 -21.66
C ARG A 15 -28.19 -21.38 -22.19
N GLN A 16 -27.37 -21.68 -23.21
CA GLN A 16 -27.61 -21.68 -24.67
C GLN A 16 -27.87 -20.29 -25.29
N SER A 17 -26.88 -19.81 -26.08
CA SER A 17 -26.99 -19.29 -27.46
C SER A 17 -25.68 -18.54 -27.79
N GLU A 18 -24.68 -19.18 -28.39
CA GLU A 18 -24.48 -19.33 -29.85
C GLU A 18 -24.29 -17.98 -30.57
N ASP A 19 -23.04 -17.57 -30.79
CA ASP A 19 -22.61 -16.97 -32.05
C ASP A 19 -21.08 -17.04 -32.19
N ALA A 20 -20.64 -17.82 -33.18
CA ALA A 20 -19.24 -18.16 -33.44
C ALA A 20 -18.52 -17.07 -34.25
N LYS A 21 -17.30 -16.69 -33.87
CA LYS A 21 -16.27 -16.27 -34.84
C LYS A 21 -14.89 -16.85 -34.51
N VAL A 22 -14.42 -17.65 -35.46
CA VAL A 22 -13.15 -18.36 -35.51
C VAL A 22 -11.98 -17.37 -35.63
N TYR A 23 -10.94 -17.55 -34.82
CA TYR A 23 -9.60 -17.07 -35.17
C TYR A 23 -8.61 -18.23 -35.16
N ARG A 24 -8.08 -18.52 -36.35
CA ARG A 24 -7.05 -19.51 -36.66
C ARG A 24 -5.73 -18.77 -36.94
N ASN A 25 -4.66 -19.35 -36.41
CA ASN A 25 -3.24 -19.26 -36.79
C ASN A 25 -2.50 -17.92 -36.63
N GLY A 26 -1.37 -18.02 -35.91
CA GLY A 26 -0.11 -18.19 -36.63
C GLY A 26 1.09 -17.40 -36.13
N VAL A 27 2.09 -18.18 -35.69
CA VAL A 27 3.54 -17.99 -35.90
C VAL A 27 4.33 -17.13 -34.90
N ALA A 28 5.45 -17.75 -34.51
CA ALA A 28 6.50 -17.39 -33.57
C ALA A 28 7.12 -16.00 -33.71
N ASN A 29 7.67 -15.47 -32.61
CA ASN A 29 8.83 -14.59 -32.70
C ASN A 29 9.78 -14.70 -31.49
N GLN A 30 11.04 -14.47 -31.83
CA GLN A 30 12.31 -14.62 -31.17
C GLN A 30 12.57 -13.58 -30.09
N GLY A 31 13.69 -13.79 -29.38
CA GLY A 31 14.13 -13.08 -28.19
C GLY A 31 14.19 -11.55 -28.25
N GLY A 32 14.15 -10.98 -27.05
CA GLY A 32 14.47 -9.59 -26.75
C GLY A 32 14.34 -9.35 -25.25
N TYR A 33 15.46 -9.25 -24.55
CA TYR A 33 15.50 -8.71 -23.19
C TYR A 33 15.35 -7.19 -23.30
N ALA A 34 14.14 -6.69 -23.05
CA ALA A 34 13.85 -5.27 -22.97
C ALA A 34 12.74 -5.03 -21.93
N GLU A 35 13.19 -4.49 -20.80
CA GLU A 35 12.61 -3.40 -20.00
C GLU A 35 11.09 -3.39 -19.79
N ASN A 36 10.69 -3.58 -18.52
CA ASN A 36 9.32 -3.76 -18.05
C ASN A 36 8.40 -2.59 -18.48
N GLU A 37 7.55 -2.85 -19.47
CA GLU A 37 6.39 -2.01 -19.78
C GLU A 37 5.23 -2.41 -18.87
N ASP A 38 4.94 -1.53 -17.91
CA ASP A 38 3.75 -1.56 -17.06
C ASP A 38 2.48 -1.66 -17.93
N ASN A 39 1.89 -2.86 -17.99
CA ASN A 39 0.58 -3.12 -18.57
C ASN A 39 -0.29 -3.86 -17.56
N ASP A 40 -0.90 -3.11 -16.64
CA ASP A 40 -2.05 -3.59 -15.87
C ASP A 40 -3.25 -2.69 -16.20
N LEU A 41 -4.06 -3.15 -17.15
CA LEU A 41 -5.34 -2.56 -17.52
C LEU A 41 -6.43 -3.59 -17.26
N SER A 42 -6.94 -3.57 -16.03
CA SER A 42 -8.24 -4.12 -15.68
C SER A 42 -9.13 -3.03 -15.08
N ASP A 43 -10.35 -2.96 -15.61
CA ASP A 43 -11.40 -1.97 -15.39
C ASP A 43 -11.92 -1.97 -13.94
N ALA A 44 -11.15 -1.32 -13.06
CA ALA A 44 -11.49 -0.82 -11.72
C ALA A 44 -10.74 0.52 -11.46
N GLY A 45 -10.52 1.26 -12.55
CA GLY A 45 -9.27 1.96 -12.86
C GLY A 45 -9.19 3.45 -12.56
N VAL A 46 -9.41 3.86 -11.30
CA VAL A 46 -8.68 5.00 -10.73
C VAL A 46 -8.42 4.65 -9.27
N MET A 47 -7.37 3.87 -9.00
CA MET A 47 -6.83 3.86 -7.65
C MET A 47 -6.32 5.28 -7.42
N ASN A 48 -7.14 6.12 -6.80
CA ASN A 48 -6.68 7.38 -6.23
C ASN A 48 -5.67 6.97 -5.16
N LYS A 49 -4.42 6.73 -5.57
CA LYS A 49 -3.32 6.48 -4.66
C LYS A 49 -3.13 7.79 -3.94
N THR A 50 -3.84 7.91 -2.82
CA THR A 50 -3.61 8.96 -1.84
C THR A 50 -2.11 8.98 -1.54
N ASN A 51 -1.58 10.18 -1.28
CA ASN A 51 -0.16 10.39 -0.99
C ASN A 51 0.38 9.38 0.05
N SER A 52 -0.44 9.03 1.04
CA SER A 52 -0.19 8.01 2.05
C SER A 52 0.01 6.60 1.47
N ASN A 53 -0.87 6.12 0.60
CA ASN A 53 -0.76 4.80 -0.02
C ASN A 53 0.53 4.66 -0.85
N ARG A 54 0.87 5.69 -1.63
CA ARG A 54 2.13 5.71 -2.38
C ARG A 54 3.34 5.67 -1.47
N LEU A 55 3.34 6.48 -0.40
CA LEU A 55 4.46 6.48 0.56
C LEU A 55 4.57 5.13 1.26
N ASN A 56 3.46 4.52 1.65
CA ASN A 56 3.42 3.20 2.28
C ASN A 56 4.08 2.12 1.38
N ASP A 57 3.72 2.07 0.10
CA ASP A 57 4.33 1.17 -0.89
C ASP A 57 5.86 1.35 -0.95
N LEU A 58 6.33 2.59 -1.02
CA LEU A 58 7.76 2.92 -1.12
C LEU A 58 8.54 2.57 0.15
N LEU A 59 7.94 2.76 1.33
CA LEU A 59 8.57 2.44 2.61
C LEU A 59 8.65 0.92 2.85
N ASN A 60 7.62 0.17 2.47
CA ASN A 60 7.62 -1.29 2.61
C ASN A 60 8.66 -1.99 1.72
N GLN A 61 9.06 -1.38 0.60
CA GLN A 61 10.14 -1.88 -0.25
C GLN A 61 11.53 -1.75 0.40
N LYS A 62 11.66 -1.06 1.54
CA LYS A 62 12.95 -0.85 2.21
C LYS A 62 13.14 -1.84 3.35
N GLU A 63 14.34 -2.40 3.45
CA GLU A 63 14.66 -3.42 4.44
C GLU A 63 14.91 -2.86 5.84
N ASN A 64 15.36 -1.60 5.94
CA ASN A 64 15.70 -0.98 7.22
C ASN A 64 15.10 0.42 7.37
N ASP A 65 14.98 0.87 8.63
CA ASP A 65 14.40 2.17 8.97
C ASP A 65 15.18 3.37 8.40
N GLN A 66 16.50 3.26 8.21
CA GLN A 66 17.31 4.38 7.70
C GLN A 66 16.97 4.68 6.24
N ASP A 67 16.84 3.63 5.42
CA ASP A 67 16.44 3.75 4.02
C ASP A 67 14.99 4.24 3.90
N ARG A 68 14.10 3.78 4.81
CA ARG A 68 12.73 4.30 4.94
C ARG A 68 12.73 5.80 5.21
N LEU A 69 13.55 6.27 6.16
CA LEU A 69 13.67 7.71 6.47
C LEU A 69 14.21 8.51 5.30
N ALA A 70 15.20 7.99 4.58
CA ALA A 70 15.78 8.66 3.42
C ALA A 70 14.73 8.90 2.31
N VAL A 71 13.91 7.89 2.02
CA VAL A 71 12.81 8.02 1.05
C VAL A 71 11.72 8.96 1.57
N ALA A 72 11.30 8.79 2.83
CA ALA A 72 10.29 9.65 3.43
C ALA A 72 10.68 11.13 3.36
N ALA A 73 11.92 11.49 3.67
CA ALA A 73 12.39 12.87 3.63
C ALA A 73 12.34 13.50 2.23
N GLN A 74 12.43 12.69 1.18
CA GLN A 74 12.33 13.16 -0.21
C GLN A 74 10.86 13.30 -0.63
N GLU A 75 10.05 12.27 -0.41
CA GLU A 75 8.68 12.19 -0.90
C GLU A 75 7.71 13.08 -0.10
N LEU A 76 7.89 13.23 1.21
CA LEU A 76 6.97 14.00 2.06
C LEU A 76 6.83 15.47 1.60
N LYS A 77 7.85 16.06 0.99
CA LYS A 77 7.87 17.48 0.60
C LYS A 77 6.72 17.91 -0.32
N SER A 78 6.17 16.99 -1.12
CA SER A 78 5.07 17.24 -2.06
C SER A 78 3.74 16.66 -1.59
N MET A 79 3.68 16.15 -0.37
CA MET A 79 2.52 15.44 0.17
C MET A 79 1.70 16.29 1.14
N HIS A 80 0.44 15.90 1.27
CA HIS A 80 -0.48 16.37 2.28
C HIS A 80 -1.05 15.15 2.98
N LEU A 81 -0.75 15.00 4.27
CA LEU A 81 -1.13 13.84 5.08
C LEU A 81 -1.96 14.27 6.28
N SER A 82 -2.91 13.44 6.68
CA SER A 82 -3.61 13.58 7.96
C SER A 82 -2.81 12.97 9.11
N VAL A 83 -3.09 13.40 10.34
CA VAL A 83 -2.50 12.81 11.55
C VAL A 83 -2.67 11.29 11.58
N SER A 84 -3.84 10.77 11.20
CA SER A 84 -4.09 9.32 11.14
C SER A 84 -3.17 8.60 10.14
N GLU A 85 -2.97 9.17 8.95
CA GLU A 85 -2.09 8.56 7.96
C GLU A 85 -0.62 8.59 8.40
N ILE A 86 -0.20 9.65 9.09
CA ILE A 86 1.15 9.74 9.65
C ILE A 86 1.37 8.68 10.73
N VAL A 87 0.37 8.45 11.59
CA VAL A 87 0.39 7.37 12.60
C VAL A 87 0.53 6.00 11.93
N ASP A 88 -0.27 5.72 10.89
CA ASP A 88 -0.20 4.45 10.18
C ASP A 88 1.17 4.23 9.52
N LEU A 89 1.74 5.27 8.92
CA LEU A 89 3.07 5.22 8.30
C LEU A 89 4.19 5.07 9.34
N MET A 90 4.01 5.59 10.56
CA MET A 90 4.98 5.42 11.65
C MET A 90 5.08 3.97 12.10
N GLU A 91 4.01 3.18 12.01
CA GLU A 91 4.04 1.76 12.38
C GLU A 91 4.95 0.91 11.48
N LEU A 92 5.37 1.45 10.34
CA LEU A 92 6.38 0.81 9.50
C LEU A 92 7.77 0.88 10.15
N PHE A 93 8.05 1.79 11.06
CA PHE A 93 9.38 1.90 11.67
C PHE A 93 9.48 1.04 12.92
N ILE A 94 10.58 0.30 13.05
CA ILE A 94 10.79 -0.59 14.20
C ILE A 94 11.30 0.21 15.40
N ARG A 95 12.20 1.17 15.17
CA ARG A 95 12.82 1.96 16.24
C ARG A 95 12.06 3.24 16.48
N ASP A 96 11.78 3.51 17.76
CA ASP A 96 11.06 4.70 18.20
C ASP A 96 11.79 6.01 17.88
N ASP A 97 13.12 6.01 17.87
CA ASP A 97 13.92 7.16 17.41
C ASP A 97 13.65 7.50 15.93
N ASN A 98 13.46 6.47 15.09
CA ASN A 98 13.16 6.63 13.68
C ASN A 98 11.70 7.03 13.46
N LYS A 99 10.76 6.46 14.24
CA LYS A 99 9.37 6.94 14.32
C LYS A 99 9.32 8.45 14.62
N LEU A 100 10.08 8.90 15.62
CA LEU A 100 10.17 10.32 16.00
C LEU A 100 10.81 11.18 14.89
N ALA A 101 11.85 10.69 14.22
CA ALA A 101 12.47 11.40 13.10
C ALA A 101 11.49 11.57 11.94
N PHE A 102 10.76 10.51 11.58
CA PHE A 102 9.71 10.55 10.57
C PHE A 102 8.60 11.53 10.96
N ALA A 103 8.11 11.49 12.20
CA ALA A 103 7.10 12.41 12.70
C ALA A 103 7.54 13.89 12.58
N LYS A 104 8.82 14.19 12.77
CA LYS A 104 9.34 15.56 12.57
C LYS A 104 9.36 15.95 11.09
N TYR A 105 9.69 15.03 10.19
CA TYR A 105 9.66 15.27 8.74
C TYR A 105 8.24 15.42 8.18
N ALA A 106 7.26 14.71 8.75
CA ALA A 106 5.86 14.78 8.32
C ALA A 106 5.08 15.96 8.92
N TYR A 107 5.59 16.61 9.97
CA TYR A 107 4.91 17.75 10.60
C TYR A 107 4.55 18.90 9.62
N PRO A 108 5.45 19.38 8.74
CA PRO A 108 5.10 20.45 7.80
C PRO A 108 4.00 20.07 6.81
N THR A 109 3.89 18.78 6.47
CA THR A 109 2.99 18.23 5.44
C THR A 109 1.61 17.88 5.99
N CYS A 110 1.46 17.93 7.31
CA CYS A 110 0.23 17.60 7.98
C CYS A 110 -0.87 18.65 7.76
N VAL A 111 -2.06 18.21 7.39
CA VAL A 111 -3.23 19.09 7.13
C VAL A 111 -3.95 19.50 8.42
N ASP A 112 -3.92 18.67 9.45
CA ASP A 112 -4.65 18.82 10.71
C ASP A 112 -3.71 18.98 11.92
N LYS A 113 -2.73 19.90 11.81
CA LYS A 113 -1.69 20.17 12.81
C LYS A 113 -2.20 20.44 14.23
N GLN A 114 -3.44 20.92 14.36
CA GLN A 114 -4.08 21.15 15.66
C GLN A 114 -4.29 19.87 16.48
N HIS A 115 -4.20 18.68 15.85
CA HIS A 115 -4.32 17.38 16.49
C HIS A 115 -3.01 16.56 16.42
N TYR A 116 -1.88 17.20 16.09
CA TYR A 116 -0.62 16.51 15.80
C TYR A 116 -0.04 15.78 17.01
N GLU A 117 -0.42 16.17 18.22
CA GLU A 117 -0.02 15.48 19.45
C GLU A 117 -0.40 14.00 19.46
N ARG A 118 -1.48 13.61 18.75
CA ARG A 118 -1.92 12.21 18.62
C ARG A 118 -0.93 11.32 17.88
N VAL A 119 -0.03 11.91 17.09
CA VAL A 119 1.09 11.18 16.47
C VAL A 119 1.99 10.53 17.53
N GLY A 120 2.01 11.10 18.75
CA GLY A 120 2.70 10.51 19.89
C GLY A 120 2.15 9.15 20.33
N ASP A 121 0.94 8.77 19.95
CA ASP A 121 0.34 7.48 20.32
C ASP A 121 1.05 6.29 19.66
N ALA A 122 1.69 6.51 18.51
CA ALA A 122 2.51 5.51 17.81
C ALA A 122 3.90 5.31 18.42
N LEU A 123 4.31 6.15 19.38
CA LEU A 123 5.60 6.08 20.06
C LEU A 123 5.50 5.22 21.33
N SER A 124 6.41 4.26 21.44
CA SER A 124 6.44 3.28 22.52
C SER A 124 7.01 3.86 23.81
N PHE A 125 8.00 4.75 23.72
CA PHE A 125 8.69 5.28 24.89
C PHE A 125 8.15 6.64 25.32
N SER A 126 8.15 6.92 26.63
CA SER A 126 7.79 8.24 27.13
C SER A 126 8.81 9.31 26.70
N SER A 127 10.10 8.95 26.65
CA SER A 127 11.18 9.86 26.29
C SER A 127 11.10 10.37 24.84
N THR A 128 10.60 9.56 23.92
CA THR A 128 10.37 9.97 22.51
C THR A 128 9.10 10.84 22.40
N ARG A 129 8.05 10.53 23.16
CA ARG A 129 6.85 11.38 23.25
C ARG A 129 7.16 12.77 23.82
N GLU A 130 7.96 12.85 24.88
CA GLU A 130 8.44 14.13 25.44
C GLU A 130 9.22 14.95 24.40
N LYS A 131 10.13 14.31 23.65
CA LYS A 131 10.87 14.96 22.56
C LYS A 131 9.97 15.44 21.42
N LEU A 132 8.84 14.76 21.15
CA LEU A 132 7.84 15.20 20.18
C LEU A 132 7.13 16.46 20.69
N VAL A 133 6.66 16.44 21.94
CA VAL A 133 6.00 17.59 22.58
C VAL A 133 6.92 18.81 22.60
N ASP A 134 8.20 18.62 22.94
CA ASP A 134 9.19 19.71 22.94
C ASP A 134 9.50 20.24 21.54
N PHE A 135 9.34 19.42 20.51
CA PHE A 135 9.43 19.88 19.12
C PHE A 135 8.22 20.75 18.73
N LEU A 136 7.01 20.40 19.18
CA LEU A 136 5.78 21.14 18.86
C LEU A 136 5.65 22.48 19.59
N LYS A 137 6.35 22.66 20.71
CA LYS A 137 6.37 23.93 21.48
C LYS A 137 7.30 25.01 20.89
N LYS A 138 8.15 24.65 19.92
CA LYS A 138 9.11 25.55 19.29
C LYS A 138 8.49 26.27 18.10
#